data_AF-X0PXQ6-F1
#
_entry.id   AF-X0PXQ6-F1
#
_cell.length_a   1.000
_cell.length_b   1.000
_cell.length_c   1.000
_cell.angle_alpha   90.00
_cell.angle_beta   90.00
_cell.angle_gamma   90.00
#
_symmetry.space_group_name_H-M   'P 1'
#
loop_
_entity.id
_entity.type
_entity.pdbx_description
1 polymer ?
#
loop_
_entity_poly.entity_id
_entity_poly.type
_entity_poly.pdbx_seq_one_letter_code
_entity_poly.pdbx_strand_id
1 'polypeptide(L)'
;MTMRTAVTQTPLWKKVSDHQPAVAELHLRELFDTDPGRGTDLTVTAGDLYVDYSKHRVTRETVGLLLDLARAAGVEEQRDAMFAGAHINMSEDRAVLHTALRERRDYTLMVDGQDVVGDVHVVLDRMGAFTDRIRSGDWRGATGQPIETVVSIGIGGSDLGPAMVYRALRHYADGPEVRFVSNVDPADLLSTLSGLDP
;
A
#
# COMPACT_ATOMS: atom_id res chain seq x y z
N MET A 1 -20.01 -8.64 -21.79
CA MET A 1 -19.81 -7.71 -20.66
C MET A 1 -21.15 -7.48 -20.00
N THR A 2 -21.44 -8.20 -18.91
CA THR A 2 -22.72 -8.05 -18.21
C THR A 2 -22.72 -6.68 -17.55
N MET A 3 -23.63 -5.77 -17.92
CA MET A 3 -23.76 -4.49 -17.25
C MET A 3 -24.16 -4.74 -15.79
N ARG A 4 -23.20 -4.67 -14.87
CA ARG A 4 -23.49 -4.63 -13.43
C ARG A 4 -24.24 -3.34 -13.16
N THR A 5 -25.41 -3.45 -12.54
CA THR A 5 -26.15 -2.31 -12.01
C THR A 5 -25.22 -1.49 -11.11
N ALA A 6 -25.19 -0.17 -11.29
CA ALA A 6 -24.38 0.70 -10.46
C ALA A 6 -24.76 0.51 -8.98
N VAL A 7 -23.77 0.44 -8.08
CA VAL A 7 -24.01 0.19 -6.65
C VAL A 7 -25.04 1.17 -6.06
N THR A 8 -25.04 2.42 -6.54
CA THR A 8 -25.95 3.50 -6.15
C THR A 8 -27.42 3.27 -6.51
N GLN A 9 -27.70 2.33 -7.42
CA GLN A 9 -29.05 1.96 -7.84
C GLN A 9 -29.55 0.69 -7.13
N THR A 10 -28.75 0.10 -6.24
CA THR A 10 -29.13 -1.11 -5.52
C THR A 10 -30.04 -0.79 -4.33
N PRO A 11 -30.93 -1.72 -3.92
CA PRO A 11 -31.70 -1.57 -2.70
C PRO A 11 -30.84 -1.39 -1.43
N LEU A 12 -29.63 -1.96 -1.42
CA LEU A 12 -28.70 -1.84 -0.29
C LEU A 12 -28.13 -0.43 -0.17
N TRP A 13 -27.85 0.24 -1.30
CA TRP A 13 -27.51 1.66 -1.27
C TRP A 13 -28.65 2.50 -0.70
N LYS A 14 -29.89 2.21 -1.10
CA LYS A 14 -31.06 2.88 -0.53
C LYS A 14 -31.16 2.69 0.98
N LYS A 15 -30.91 1.49 1.51
CA LYS A 15 -30.88 1.26 2.97
C LYS A 15 -29.85 2.13 3.69
N VAL A 16 -28.62 2.22 3.15
CA VAL A 16 -27.58 3.10 3.72
C VAL A 16 -28.00 4.56 3.65
N SER A 17 -28.58 4.99 2.52
CA SER A 17 -29.05 6.37 2.31
C SER A 17 -30.22 6.74 3.22
N ASP A 18 -31.13 5.81 3.49
CA ASP A 18 -32.27 6.02 4.39
C ASP A 18 -31.83 6.03 5.87
N HIS A 19 -30.77 5.28 6.22
CA HIS A 19 -30.16 5.26 7.55
C HIS A 19 -29.33 6.52 7.86
N GLN A 20 -28.70 7.11 6.85
CA GLN A 20 -27.75 8.21 7.01
C GLN A 20 -28.33 9.42 7.76
N PRO A 21 -29.56 9.92 7.50
CA PRO A 21 -30.11 11.07 8.23
C PRO A 21 -30.21 10.83 9.74
N ALA A 22 -30.59 9.62 10.17
CA ALA A 22 -30.69 9.29 11.59
C ALA A 22 -29.31 9.28 12.26
N VAL A 23 -28.30 8.75 11.56
CA VAL A 23 -26.92 8.73 12.06
C VAL A 23 -26.27 10.11 12.01
N ALA A 24 -26.64 10.95 11.04
CA ALA A 24 -26.07 12.28 10.83
C ALA A 24 -26.27 13.21 12.03
N GLU A 25 -27.37 13.08 12.76
CA GLU A 25 -27.66 13.89 13.95
C GLU A 25 -26.91 13.41 15.21
N LEU A 26 -26.35 12.20 15.20
CA LEU A 26 -25.70 11.63 16.38
C LEU A 26 -24.34 12.27 16.66
N HIS A 27 -24.11 12.65 17.92
CA HIS A 27 -22.81 13.08 18.38
C HIS A 27 -21.97 11.92 18.93
N LEU A 28 -20.65 11.99 18.78
CA LEU A 28 -19.76 10.95 19.30
C LEU A 28 -19.93 10.77 20.82
N ARG A 29 -20.13 11.84 21.60
CA ARG A 29 -20.36 11.73 23.05
C ARG A 29 -21.58 10.85 23.36
N GLU A 30 -22.71 11.13 22.71
CA GLU A 30 -23.94 10.35 22.86
C GLU A 30 -23.74 8.89 22.45
N LEU A 31 -23.00 8.65 21.37
CA LEU A 31 -22.66 7.30 20.92
C LEU A 31 -21.82 6.52 21.93
N PHE A 32 -20.90 7.18 22.65
CA PHE A 32 -20.13 6.56 23.74
C PHE A 32 -20.96 6.41 25.03
N ASP A 33 -21.88 7.34 25.30
CA ASP A 33 -22.78 7.27 26.45
C ASP A 33 -23.80 6.12 26.29
N THR A 34 -24.29 5.90 25.07
CA THR A 34 -25.34 4.90 24.76
C THR A 34 -24.81 3.52 24.37
N ASP A 35 -23.56 3.41 23.90
CA ASP A 35 -22.86 2.15 23.67
C ASP A 35 -21.49 2.17 24.38
N PRO A 36 -21.45 1.99 25.72
CA PRO A 36 -20.20 2.05 26.49
C PRO A 36 -19.13 1.04 26.03
N GLY A 37 -19.55 -0.06 25.40
CA GLY A 37 -18.66 -1.10 24.86
C GLY A 37 -18.06 -0.76 23.49
N ARG A 38 -18.52 0.29 22.80
CA ARG A 38 -18.05 0.60 21.44
C ARG A 38 -16.55 0.82 21.33
N GLY A 39 -15.92 1.33 22.39
CA GLY A 39 -14.49 1.62 22.42
C GLY A 39 -13.61 0.37 22.36
N THR A 40 -14.15 -0.78 22.75
CA THR A 40 -13.48 -2.09 22.62
C THR A 40 -13.99 -2.85 21.41
N ASP A 41 -15.30 -2.79 21.14
CA ASP A 41 -15.94 -3.65 20.15
C ASP A 41 -15.78 -3.13 18.71
N LEU A 42 -15.65 -1.82 18.51
CA LEU A 42 -15.42 -1.21 17.19
C LEU A 42 -13.92 -1.02 16.95
N THR A 43 -13.19 -2.10 17.16
CA THR A 43 -11.74 -2.17 16.97
C THR A 43 -11.38 -3.48 16.29
N VAL A 44 -10.28 -3.49 15.54
CA VAL A 44 -9.76 -4.70 14.91
C VAL A 44 -8.24 -4.72 14.98
N THR A 45 -7.69 -5.88 15.26
CA THR A 45 -6.24 -6.13 15.23
C THR A 45 -5.91 -6.97 13.99
N ALA A 46 -4.96 -6.51 13.19
CA ALA A 46 -4.45 -7.21 12.01
C ALA A 46 -2.92 -7.24 12.05
N GLY A 47 -2.35 -8.38 12.45
CA GLY A 47 -0.92 -8.45 12.80
C GLY A 47 -0.61 -7.49 13.95
N ASP A 48 0.38 -6.63 13.76
CA ASP A 48 0.77 -5.61 14.74
C ASP A 48 -0.07 -4.31 14.66
N LEU A 49 -0.98 -4.20 13.69
CA LEU A 49 -1.81 -3.01 13.50
C LEU A 49 -3.09 -3.11 14.34
N TYR A 50 -3.29 -2.15 15.25
CA TYR A 50 -4.55 -1.94 15.97
C TYR A 50 -5.33 -0.79 15.34
N VAL A 51 -6.53 -1.06 14.84
CA VAL A 51 -7.41 -0.09 14.19
C VAL A 51 -8.60 0.17 15.09
N ASP A 52 -8.71 1.40 15.60
CA ASP A 52 -9.87 1.88 16.35
C ASP A 52 -10.74 2.76 15.45
N TYR A 53 -11.93 2.25 15.11
CA TYR A 53 -12.94 3.00 14.34
C TYR A 53 -14.15 3.40 15.20
N SER A 54 -14.07 3.24 16.53
CA SER A 54 -15.11 3.63 17.50
C SER A 54 -15.40 5.13 17.50
N LYS A 55 -14.44 5.96 17.10
CA LYS A 55 -14.55 7.43 17.05
C LYS A 55 -15.11 7.95 15.72
N HIS A 56 -15.75 7.08 14.95
CA HIS A 56 -16.51 7.47 13.76
C HIS A 56 -18.00 7.56 14.09
N ARG A 57 -18.74 8.40 13.34
CA ARG A 57 -20.20 8.53 13.45
C ARG A 57 -20.87 7.32 12.79
N VAL A 58 -20.75 6.18 13.45
CA VAL A 58 -21.28 4.87 13.04
C VAL A 58 -21.91 4.18 14.23
N THR A 59 -23.03 3.49 13.99
CA THR A 59 -23.63 2.52 14.90
C THR A 59 -23.28 1.10 14.43
N ARG A 60 -23.59 0.08 15.24
CA ARG A 60 -23.41 -1.33 14.84
C ARG A 60 -24.23 -1.67 13.59
N GLU A 61 -25.43 -1.10 13.49
CA GLU A 61 -26.27 -1.19 12.29
C GLU A 61 -25.60 -0.52 11.09
N THR A 62 -25.01 0.68 11.25
CA THR A 62 -24.27 1.34 10.16
C THR A 62 -23.17 0.43 9.61
N VAL A 63 -22.39 -0.21 10.48
CA VAL A 63 -21.32 -1.13 10.06
C VAL A 63 -21.91 -2.31 9.28
N GLY A 64 -22.99 -2.92 9.76
CA GLY A 64 -23.68 -4.01 9.07
C GLY A 64 -24.15 -3.61 7.66
N LEU A 65 -24.81 -2.46 7.54
CA LEU A 65 -25.30 -1.94 6.26
C LEU A 65 -24.16 -1.65 5.26
N LEU A 66 -23.04 -1.10 5.74
CA LEU A 66 -21.87 -0.83 4.90
C LEU A 66 -21.18 -2.12 4.42
N LEU A 67 -21.10 -3.15 5.28
CA LEU A 67 -20.58 -4.46 4.91
C LEU A 67 -21.46 -5.15 3.87
N ASP A 68 -22.79 -5.10 4.04
CA ASP A 68 -23.72 -5.65 3.05
C ASP A 68 -23.61 -4.92 1.70
N LEU A 69 -23.44 -3.59 1.72
CA LEU A 69 -23.20 -2.82 0.52
C LEU A 69 -21.89 -3.21 -0.17
N ALA A 70 -20.80 -3.40 0.59
CA ALA A 70 -19.51 -3.83 0.06
C ALA A 70 -19.59 -5.22 -0.60
N ARG A 71 -20.29 -6.18 0.03
CA ARG A 71 -20.56 -7.50 -0.55
C ARG A 71 -21.37 -7.39 -1.84
N ALA A 72 -22.42 -6.58 -1.86
CA ALA A 72 -23.22 -6.39 -3.07
C ALA A 72 -22.48 -5.66 -4.20
N ALA A 73 -21.52 -4.79 -3.87
CA ALA A 73 -20.60 -4.19 -4.84
C ALA A 73 -19.57 -5.21 -5.37
N GLY A 74 -19.46 -6.38 -4.74
CA GLY A 74 -18.57 -7.46 -5.13
C GLY A 74 -17.12 -7.22 -4.72
N VAL A 75 -16.88 -6.51 -3.61
CA VAL A 75 -15.52 -6.14 -3.17
C VAL A 75 -14.67 -7.37 -2.86
N GLU A 76 -15.26 -8.39 -2.24
CA GLU A 76 -14.55 -9.63 -1.88
C GLU A 76 -14.14 -10.42 -3.13
N GLU A 77 -15.02 -10.52 -4.12
CA GLU A 77 -14.74 -11.19 -5.39
C GLU A 77 -13.69 -10.43 -6.21
N GLN A 78 -13.72 -9.09 -6.21
CA GLN A 78 -12.70 -8.29 -6.87
C GLN A 78 -11.34 -8.39 -6.17
N ARG A 79 -11.33 -8.43 -4.84
CA ARG A 79 -10.13 -8.72 -4.04
C ARG A 79 -9.57 -10.08 -4.45
N ASP A 80 -10.38 -11.13 -4.43
CA ASP A 80 -9.92 -12.49 -4.72
C ASP A 80 -9.44 -12.62 -6.17
N ALA A 81 -10.11 -11.97 -7.12
CA ALA A 81 -9.66 -11.87 -8.51
C ALA A 81 -8.30 -11.17 -8.64
N MET A 82 -8.06 -10.08 -7.88
CA MET A 82 -6.77 -9.41 -7.82
C MET A 82 -5.67 -10.35 -7.32
N PHE A 83 -5.89 -11.05 -6.19
CA PHE A 83 -4.92 -11.98 -5.62
C PHE A 83 -4.66 -13.19 -6.53
N ALA A 84 -5.65 -13.62 -7.29
CA ALA A 84 -5.51 -14.70 -8.27
C ALA A 84 -4.82 -14.26 -9.59
N GLY A 85 -4.50 -12.98 -9.76
CA GLY A 85 -3.86 -12.46 -10.96
C GLY A 85 -4.79 -12.32 -12.17
N ALA A 86 -6.10 -12.23 -11.95
CA ALA A 86 -7.04 -11.91 -13.02
C ALA A 86 -6.80 -10.48 -13.55
N HIS A 87 -7.14 -10.27 -14.82
CA HIS A 87 -6.99 -8.99 -15.50
C HIS A 87 -8.09 -8.01 -15.10
N ILE A 88 -7.97 -7.47 -13.87
CA ILE A 88 -8.95 -6.54 -13.31
C ILE A 88 -8.71 -5.08 -13.72
N ASN A 89 -7.53 -4.75 -14.24
CA ASN A 89 -7.29 -3.48 -14.91
C ASN A 89 -7.85 -3.56 -16.33
N MET A 90 -9.15 -3.31 -16.45
CA MET A 90 -9.91 -3.55 -17.69
C MET A 90 -9.49 -2.66 -18.86
N SER A 91 -9.05 -1.43 -18.62
CA SER A 91 -8.68 -0.49 -19.70
C SER A 91 -7.35 -0.85 -20.38
N GLU A 92 -6.45 -1.48 -19.63
CA GLU A 92 -5.15 -1.91 -20.14
C GLU A 92 -5.06 -3.43 -20.35
N ASP A 93 -6.10 -4.17 -19.95
CA ASP A 93 -6.14 -5.64 -19.94
C ASP A 93 -4.95 -6.25 -19.18
N ARG A 94 -4.81 -5.91 -17.89
CA ARG A 94 -3.66 -6.30 -17.06
C ARG A 94 -4.05 -6.82 -15.69
N ALA A 95 -3.29 -7.79 -15.19
CA ALA A 95 -3.28 -8.18 -13.79
C ALA A 95 -2.72 -7.05 -12.89
N VAL A 96 -3.15 -7.03 -11.62
CA VAL A 96 -2.71 -6.04 -10.61
C VAL A 96 -2.10 -6.77 -9.42
N LEU A 97 -0.77 -6.91 -9.41
CA LEU A 97 -0.06 -7.91 -8.59
C LEU A 97 1.03 -7.33 -7.67
N HIS A 98 0.84 -6.12 -7.15
CA HIS A 98 1.73 -5.57 -6.12
C HIS A 98 1.79 -6.45 -4.85
N THR A 99 0.79 -7.28 -4.62
CA THR A 99 0.75 -8.27 -3.53
C THR A 99 1.77 -9.39 -3.72
N ALA A 100 2.03 -9.84 -4.96
CA ALA A 100 3.00 -10.89 -5.25
C ALA A 100 4.44 -10.48 -4.90
N LEU A 101 4.74 -9.18 -4.91
CA LEU A 101 6.08 -8.64 -4.58
C LEU A 101 6.54 -8.92 -3.15
N ARG A 102 5.60 -9.26 -2.26
CA ARG A 102 5.83 -9.51 -0.83
C ARG A 102 5.38 -10.89 -0.37
N GLU A 103 5.11 -11.78 -1.32
CA GLU A 103 4.67 -13.13 -1.02
C GLU A 103 5.84 -14.04 -0.68
N ARG A 104 5.57 -15.12 0.03
CA ARG A 104 6.59 -16.09 0.44
C ARG A 104 7.19 -16.80 -0.77
N ARG A 105 8.47 -17.20 -0.66
CA ARG A 105 9.21 -17.86 -1.74
C ARG A 105 8.59 -19.18 -2.21
N ASP A 106 7.91 -19.88 -1.31
CA ASP A 106 7.26 -21.16 -1.57
C ASP A 106 5.86 -21.02 -2.17
N TYR A 107 5.37 -19.79 -2.36
CA TYR A 107 4.12 -19.55 -3.06
C TYR A 107 4.33 -19.57 -4.58
N THR A 108 3.37 -20.14 -5.30
CA THR A 108 3.36 -20.17 -6.76
C THR A 108 2.15 -19.42 -7.28
N LEU A 109 2.37 -18.48 -8.20
CA LEU A 109 1.30 -17.75 -8.88
C LEU A 109 1.57 -17.74 -10.38
N MET A 110 0.77 -18.47 -11.13
CA MET A 110 0.88 -18.54 -12.59
C MET A 110 -0.01 -17.47 -13.22
N VAL A 111 0.60 -16.54 -13.94
CA VAL A 111 -0.11 -15.47 -14.69
C VAL A 111 0.49 -15.44 -16.08
N ASP A 112 -0.35 -15.52 -17.11
CA ASP A 112 0.07 -15.57 -18.51
C ASP A 112 1.13 -16.65 -18.82
N GLY A 113 1.08 -17.77 -18.08
CA GLY A 113 2.01 -18.89 -18.23
C GLY A 113 3.36 -18.71 -17.53
N GLN A 114 3.52 -17.66 -16.71
CA GLN A 114 4.75 -17.33 -15.99
C GLN A 114 4.55 -17.41 -14.47
N ASP A 115 5.52 -17.98 -13.75
CA ASP A 115 5.54 -17.97 -12.28
C ASP A 115 6.07 -16.63 -11.78
N VAL A 116 5.16 -15.70 -11.52
CA VAL A 116 5.53 -14.33 -11.18
C VAL A 116 6.19 -14.22 -9.81
N VAL A 117 5.89 -15.13 -8.87
CA VAL A 117 6.54 -15.12 -7.55
C VAL A 117 7.96 -15.65 -7.65
N GLY A 118 8.19 -16.70 -8.46
CA GLY A 118 9.53 -17.15 -8.80
C GLY A 118 10.43 -16.02 -9.31
N ASP A 119 9.93 -15.23 -10.27
CA ASP A 119 10.69 -14.10 -10.84
C ASP A 119 10.95 -12.98 -9.83
N VAL A 120 9.98 -12.67 -8.96
CA VAL A 120 10.16 -11.70 -7.87
C VAL A 120 11.33 -12.11 -6.98
N HIS A 121 11.40 -13.38 -6.56
CA HIS A 121 12.47 -13.84 -5.68
C HIS A 121 13.85 -13.84 -6.35
N VAL A 122 13.92 -14.08 -7.67
CA VAL A 122 15.17 -13.89 -8.45
C VAL A 122 15.65 -12.44 -8.36
N VAL A 123 14.75 -11.46 -8.45
CA VAL A 123 15.12 -10.04 -8.34
C VAL A 123 15.47 -9.67 -6.90
N LEU A 124 14.71 -10.14 -5.92
CA LEU A 124 15.00 -9.90 -4.50
C LEU A 124 16.38 -10.45 -4.09
N ASP A 125 16.76 -11.64 -4.59
CA ASP A 125 18.09 -12.22 -4.36
C ASP A 125 19.21 -11.36 -4.95
N ARG A 126 19.02 -10.87 -6.17
CA ARG A 126 19.97 -9.95 -6.82
C ARG A 126 20.07 -8.63 -6.07
N MET A 127 18.95 -8.08 -5.62
CA MET A 127 18.90 -6.86 -4.82
C MET A 127 19.65 -7.04 -3.50
N GLY A 128 19.36 -8.11 -2.75
CA GLY A 128 20.03 -8.42 -1.48
C GLY A 128 21.54 -8.53 -1.65
N ALA A 129 21.99 -9.36 -2.59
CA ALA A 129 23.42 -9.54 -2.87
C ALA A 129 24.11 -8.23 -3.30
N PHE A 130 23.43 -7.38 -4.07
CA PHE A 130 23.96 -6.08 -4.45
C PHE A 130 24.05 -5.14 -3.24
N THR A 131 22.99 -5.04 -2.44
CA THR A 131 22.97 -4.16 -1.27
C THR A 131 23.97 -4.59 -0.21
N ASP A 132 24.17 -5.89 0.02
CA ASP A 132 25.16 -6.39 0.97
C ASP A 132 26.58 -5.99 0.58
N ARG A 133 26.90 -6.03 -0.72
CA ARG A 133 28.20 -5.59 -1.23
C ARG A 133 28.42 -4.08 -1.11
N ILE A 134 27.37 -3.28 -1.29
CA ILE A 134 27.43 -1.83 -1.04
C ILE A 134 27.70 -1.56 0.44
N ARG A 135 26.96 -2.22 1.33
CA ARG A 135 27.01 -2.00 2.78
C ARG A 135 28.30 -2.49 3.43
N SER A 136 28.89 -3.57 2.90
CA SER A 136 30.20 -4.07 3.34
C SER A 136 31.38 -3.25 2.81
N GLY A 137 31.17 -2.41 1.78
CA GLY A 137 32.25 -1.71 1.07
C GLY A 137 33.01 -2.57 0.06
N ASP A 138 32.54 -3.78 -0.23
CA ASP A 138 33.08 -4.65 -1.28
C ASP A 138 32.75 -4.11 -2.68
N TRP A 139 31.62 -3.43 -2.82
CA TRP A 139 31.30 -2.65 -4.00
C TRP A 139 31.98 -1.29 -3.91
N ARG A 140 32.93 -1.05 -4.81
CA ARG A 140 33.76 0.15 -4.82
C ARG A 140 33.49 1.00 -6.05
N GLY A 141 33.63 2.32 -5.88
CA GLY A 141 33.61 3.27 -6.98
C GLY A 141 34.84 3.14 -7.88
N ALA A 142 34.91 3.97 -8.92
CA ALA A 142 35.99 3.94 -9.91
C ALA A 142 37.39 4.17 -9.29
N THR A 143 37.46 4.88 -8.17
CA THR A 143 38.69 5.18 -7.42
C THR A 143 39.04 4.10 -6.38
N GLY A 144 38.25 3.03 -6.29
CA GLY A 144 38.43 1.99 -5.28
C GLY A 144 37.90 2.35 -3.89
N GLN A 145 37.27 3.51 -3.71
CA GLN A 145 36.65 3.90 -2.45
C GLN A 145 35.25 3.25 -2.26
N PRO A 146 34.81 3.00 -1.02
CA PRO A 146 33.45 2.52 -0.76
C PRO A 146 32.41 3.56 -1.15
N ILE A 147 31.18 3.12 -1.40
CA ILE A 147 30.06 4.02 -1.72
C ILE A 147 29.50 4.62 -0.43
N GLU A 148 29.58 5.95 -0.29
CA GLU A 148 29.07 6.67 0.89
C GLU A 148 27.67 7.27 0.68
N THR A 149 27.31 7.56 -0.58
CA THR A 149 26.01 8.16 -0.92
C THR A 149 25.41 7.50 -2.15
N VAL A 150 24.09 7.26 -2.12
CA VAL A 150 23.28 6.80 -3.25
C VAL A 150 22.32 7.92 -3.64
N VAL A 151 22.36 8.32 -4.91
CA VAL A 151 21.40 9.29 -5.46
C VAL A 151 20.32 8.52 -6.23
N SER A 152 19.11 8.50 -5.67
CA SER A 152 17.93 7.96 -6.33
C SER A 152 17.33 9.03 -7.25
N ILE A 153 17.10 8.68 -8.52
CA ILE A 153 16.52 9.58 -9.52
C ILE A 153 15.24 8.94 -10.03
N GLY A 154 14.10 9.56 -9.74
CA GLY A 154 12.79 9.03 -10.11
C GLY A 154 11.67 10.01 -9.82
N ILE A 155 10.52 9.88 -10.48
CA ILE A 155 9.37 10.77 -10.27
C ILE A 155 8.14 9.96 -9.87
N GLY A 156 7.27 10.57 -9.07
CA GLY A 156 5.99 9.98 -8.68
C GLY A 156 6.16 8.68 -7.90
N GLY A 157 5.60 7.58 -8.41
CA GLY A 157 5.65 6.27 -7.76
C GLY A 157 7.07 5.74 -7.55
N SER A 158 8.02 6.12 -8.40
CA SER A 158 9.43 5.70 -8.30
C SER A 158 10.24 6.46 -7.24
N ASP A 159 9.66 7.51 -6.63
CA ASP A 159 10.34 8.34 -5.63
C ASP A 159 9.59 8.39 -4.29
N LEU A 160 8.27 8.66 -4.33
CA LEU A 160 7.48 8.90 -3.12
C LEU A 160 7.51 7.71 -2.15
N GLY A 161 7.42 6.48 -2.66
CA GLY A 161 7.50 5.26 -1.85
C GLY A 161 8.88 5.09 -1.18
N PRO A 162 9.97 5.00 -1.98
CA PRO A 162 11.33 4.94 -1.46
C PRO A 162 11.68 6.07 -0.46
N ALA A 163 11.37 7.33 -0.79
CA ALA A 163 11.65 8.47 0.06
C ALA A 163 10.88 8.41 1.40
N MET A 164 9.61 8.00 1.37
CA MET A 164 8.80 7.83 2.57
C MET A 164 9.38 6.73 3.47
N VAL A 165 9.68 5.54 2.94
CA VAL A 165 10.21 4.42 3.72
C VAL A 165 11.59 4.75 4.30
N TYR A 166 12.48 5.36 3.50
CA TYR A 166 13.79 5.80 3.97
C TYR A 166 13.68 6.76 5.17
N ARG A 167 12.78 7.76 5.08
CA ARG A 167 12.54 8.70 6.19
C ARG A 167 11.90 8.04 7.40
N ALA A 168 10.92 7.16 7.20
CA ALA A 168 10.20 6.48 8.28
C ALA A 168 11.11 5.52 9.07
N LEU A 169 12.00 4.81 8.37
CA LEU A 169 12.89 3.79 8.94
C LEU A 169 14.32 4.29 9.16
N ARG A 170 14.59 5.59 9.05
CA ARG A 170 15.94 6.20 9.16
C ARG A 170 16.74 5.77 10.39
N HIS A 171 16.07 5.43 11.50
CA HIS A 171 16.73 4.99 12.74
C HIS A 171 17.28 3.55 12.67
N TYR A 172 16.88 2.78 11.65
CA TYR A 172 17.37 1.46 11.35
C TYR A 172 18.39 1.47 10.19
N ALA A 173 18.66 2.64 9.60
CA ALA A 173 19.59 2.75 8.48
C ALA A 173 21.03 2.62 8.96
N ASP A 174 21.76 1.74 8.29
CA ASP A 174 23.13 1.32 8.61
C ASP A 174 23.97 1.18 7.32
N GLY A 175 23.59 1.90 6.26
CA GLY A 175 24.22 1.90 4.93
C GLY A 175 24.54 3.32 4.46
N PRO A 176 24.81 3.52 3.16
CA PRO A 176 25.11 4.85 2.60
C PRO A 176 23.94 5.83 2.79
N GLU A 177 24.25 7.12 2.81
CA GLU A 177 23.23 8.16 2.75
C GLU A 177 22.45 8.04 1.45
N VAL A 178 21.12 8.12 1.49
CA VAL A 178 20.29 8.15 0.28
C VAL A 178 19.72 9.54 0.07
N ARG A 179 19.98 10.11 -1.11
CA ARG A 179 19.40 11.38 -1.56
C ARG A 179 18.48 11.14 -2.75
N PHE A 180 17.49 12.01 -2.92
CA PHE A 180 16.40 11.82 -3.88
C PHE A 180 16.32 13.03 -4.81
N VAL A 181 16.36 12.78 -6.12
CA VAL A 181 16.10 13.75 -7.17
C VAL A 181 14.80 13.35 -7.85
N SER A 182 13.81 14.23 -7.80
CA SER A 182 12.46 13.93 -8.30
C SER A 182 11.94 14.90 -9.34
N ASN A 183 12.56 16.08 -9.44
CA ASN A 183 12.14 17.15 -10.31
C ASN A 183 13.06 17.29 -11.52
N VAL A 184 12.48 17.75 -12.64
CA VAL A 184 13.22 18.12 -13.85
C VAL A 184 13.90 19.50 -13.69
N ASP A 185 13.47 20.30 -12.70
CA ASP A 185 14.13 21.55 -12.35
C ASP A 185 15.60 21.28 -11.96
N PRO A 186 16.59 21.87 -12.66
CA PRO A 186 18.00 21.69 -12.35
C PRO A 186 18.37 22.03 -10.90
N ALA A 187 17.62 22.89 -10.22
CA ALA A 187 17.86 23.22 -8.82
C ALA A 187 17.78 21.98 -7.90
N ASP A 188 16.88 21.03 -8.19
CA ASP A 188 16.73 19.81 -7.40
C ASP A 188 17.97 18.92 -7.50
N LEU A 189 18.45 18.71 -8.73
CA LEU A 189 19.68 17.97 -8.98
C LEU A 189 20.90 18.66 -8.38
N LEU A 190 21.07 19.96 -8.63
CA LEU A 190 22.23 20.72 -8.14
C LEU A 190 22.30 20.75 -6.61
N SER A 191 21.16 20.91 -5.93
CA SER A 191 21.11 20.90 -4.47
C SER A 191 21.38 19.49 -3.91
N THR A 192 20.84 18.45 -4.55
CA THR A 192 21.04 17.06 -4.14
C THR A 192 22.50 16.61 -4.28
N LEU A 193 23.15 17.00 -5.38
CA LEU A 193 24.55 16.66 -5.65
C LEU A 193 25.55 17.52 -4.89
N SER A 194 25.10 18.56 -4.19
CA SER A 194 25.99 19.48 -3.47
C SER A 194 26.83 18.73 -2.43
N GLY A 195 28.15 18.91 -2.51
CA GLY A 195 29.12 18.33 -1.58
C GLY A 195 29.44 16.84 -1.80
N LEU A 196 28.95 16.19 -2.86
CA LEU A 196 29.30 14.82 -3.19
C LEU A 196 30.66 14.73 -3.90
N ASP A 197 31.36 13.60 -3.72
CA ASP A 197 32.62 13.24 -4.38
C ASP A 197 32.36 12.09 -5.39
N PRO A 198 32.25 12.39 -6.70
CA PRO A 198 31.86 11.43 -7.74
C PRO A 198 32.98 10.51 -8.25
#